data_AF-A0A8T4M4Q0-F1
#
_entry.id   AF-A0A8T4M4Q0-F1
#
_cell.length_a   1.000
_cell.length_b   1.000
_cell.length_c   1.000
_cell.angle_alpha   90.00
_cell.angle_beta   90.00
_cell.angle_gamma   90.00
#
_symmetry.space_group_name_H-M   'P 1'
#
loop_
_entity.id
_entity.type
_entity.pdbx_description
1 polymer ?
#
loop_
_entity_poly.entity_id
_entity_poly.type
_entity_poly.pdbx_seq_one_letter_code
_entity_poly.pdbx_strand_id
1 'polypeptide(L)'
;MKNQISNHIDNNTLSYKNIVSSLGVLALIILSVYLIALSAVSIVNAAVSTAEATVCCEKTKAGAWCQNTLPGNCDASYSSTPSSCDATSFCRLGTCYDSTEGTCAEKTSQKACQESGGVWTEGAPDEVPQCQSGCCVLGDQASLTTLTRCKKLSSFYGLETDFRKNVITETACIALTEAKDEGACVYEVDFTKTCKFTTRSECTKIKESGFFKDFLCSADDLATNCGPTTKTTTIANKDEVYFVDSCGNPANIYDASKVNDKSYWRKVVSKADSCAPDDPEGNANSPSCGNCQYIAGSIAKDYRSTTSKVKPTYGNYICQDLDCKDTFNGNDYKHGESWCINDNNKADEESVGSRHYRHVCIAGEEIVEPCADFRQEICVEDNIETQSGVFSQAGCRVNRWQDCSKQRAKGSCEDEDVRDCNWLSGGSSSSGTGESGSCIPSISPGLKFWDDAEKSNKVCRQANEVCVVEFESGLLGGEKCIKNCECLDDSWIKGKENQCNSLGDCGSKVNVIKVRGRGKGFSVK
;
A
#
# COMPACT_ATOMS: atom_id res chain seq x y z
N MET A 1 -32.29 -85.14 25.54
CA MET A 1 -33.62 -84.46 25.60
C MET A 1 -33.93 -83.97 24.18
N LYS A 2 -34.74 -84.73 23.42
CA LYS A 2 -36.12 -84.39 22.94
C LYS A 2 -36.15 -83.10 22.10
N ASN A 3 -36.73 -82.98 20.90
CA ASN A 3 -37.61 -83.79 20.03
C ASN A 3 -37.66 -83.05 18.67
N GLN A 4 -37.48 -83.69 17.51
CA GLN A 4 -38.50 -84.16 16.53
C GLN A 4 -39.26 -83.13 15.65
N ILE A 5 -39.10 -83.34 14.32
CA ILE A 5 -40.13 -83.44 13.24
C ILE A 5 -40.81 -82.16 12.70
N SER A 6 -40.70 -81.93 11.39
CA SER A 6 -41.77 -82.10 10.35
C SER A 6 -41.43 -81.33 9.06
N ASN A 7 -41.21 -82.02 7.93
CA ASN A 7 -42.11 -82.15 6.77
C ASN A 7 -42.21 -80.90 5.86
N HIS A 8 -41.70 -80.93 4.63
CA HIS A 8 -42.30 -81.48 3.40
C HIS A 8 -43.06 -80.37 2.65
N ILE A 9 -42.77 -80.21 1.33
CA ILE A 9 -43.66 -79.78 0.23
C ILE A 9 -43.00 -78.75 -0.74
N ASP A 10 -42.85 -79.25 -1.97
CA ASP A 10 -42.99 -78.62 -3.30
C ASP A 10 -41.83 -77.89 -4.00
N ASN A 11 -41.07 -78.72 -4.72
CA ASN A 11 -40.59 -78.44 -6.08
C ASN A 11 -41.80 -78.22 -7.04
N ASN A 12 -42.19 -76.96 -7.28
CA ASN A 12 -42.92 -76.58 -8.51
C ASN A 12 -42.81 -75.09 -8.88
N THR A 13 -41.80 -74.39 -8.35
CA THR A 13 -41.55 -72.95 -8.55
C THR A 13 -40.64 -72.66 -9.75
N LEU A 14 -40.87 -73.34 -10.88
CA LEU A 14 -40.15 -73.11 -12.14
C LEU A 14 -41.09 -73.11 -13.36
N SER A 15 -42.28 -72.52 -13.22
CA SER A 15 -43.17 -72.28 -14.38
C SER A 15 -44.14 -71.07 -14.23
N TYR A 16 -43.89 -70.15 -13.29
CA TYR A 16 -44.78 -68.98 -13.07
C TYR A 16 -44.11 -67.60 -13.26
N LYS A 17 -42.79 -67.52 -13.35
CA LYS A 17 -42.08 -66.23 -13.56
C LYS A 17 -42.05 -65.73 -15.01
N ASN A 18 -42.36 -66.58 -15.99
CA ASN A 18 -42.36 -66.21 -17.42
C ASN A 18 -43.75 -65.90 -18.00
N ILE A 19 -44.83 -66.06 -17.23
CA ILE A 19 -46.20 -65.73 -17.67
C ILE A 19 -46.65 -64.37 -17.10
N VAL A 20 -46.13 -63.97 -15.93
CA VAL A 20 -46.46 -62.67 -15.29
C VAL A 20 -45.70 -61.49 -15.94
N SER A 21 -44.59 -61.72 -16.66
CA SER A 21 -43.85 -60.66 -17.38
C SER A 21 -44.39 -60.37 -18.79
N SER A 22 -45.20 -61.25 -19.39
CA SER A 22 -45.75 -61.07 -20.74
C SER A 22 -47.10 -60.34 -20.74
N LEU A 23 -47.88 -60.44 -19.66
CA LEU A 23 -49.18 -59.74 -19.51
C LEU A 23 -49.02 -58.25 -19.13
N GLY A 24 -47.94 -57.87 -18.45
CA GLY A 24 -47.67 -56.46 -18.09
C GLY A 24 -47.26 -55.58 -19.29
N VAL A 25 -46.57 -56.17 -20.27
CA VAL A 25 -46.09 -55.44 -21.47
C VAL A 25 -47.25 -55.14 -22.44
N LEU A 26 -48.23 -56.04 -22.56
CA LEU A 26 -49.42 -55.85 -23.37
C LEU A 26 -50.35 -54.74 -22.83
N ALA A 27 -50.47 -54.60 -21.50
CA ALA A 27 -51.27 -53.54 -20.88
C ALA A 27 -50.67 -52.14 -21.10
N LEU A 28 -49.33 -52.02 -21.10
CA LEU A 28 -48.64 -50.75 -21.32
C LEU A 28 -48.72 -50.27 -22.78
N ILE A 29 -48.68 -51.18 -23.75
CA ILE A 29 -48.80 -50.84 -25.17
C ILE A 29 -50.22 -50.33 -25.49
N ILE A 30 -51.25 -50.94 -24.92
CA ILE A 30 -52.65 -50.51 -25.11
C ILE A 30 -52.88 -49.12 -24.49
N LEU A 31 -52.29 -48.83 -23.33
CA LEU A 31 -52.38 -47.51 -22.70
C LEU A 31 -51.64 -46.42 -23.50
N SER A 32 -50.48 -46.73 -24.08
CA SER A 32 -49.73 -45.78 -24.91
C SER A 32 -50.43 -45.46 -26.24
N VAL A 33 -51.08 -46.45 -26.87
CA VAL A 33 -51.84 -46.24 -28.12
C VAL A 33 -53.11 -45.43 -27.85
N TYR A 34 -53.75 -45.62 -26.69
CA TYR A 34 -54.92 -44.83 -26.27
C TYR A 34 -54.57 -43.35 -25.97
N LEU A 35 -53.41 -43.08 -25.35
CA LEU A 35 -52.95 -41.72 -25.08
C LEU A 35 -52.55 -40.96 -26.35
N ILE A 36 -51.93 -41.63 -27.33
CA ILE A 36 -51.57 -41.02 -28.63
C ILE A 36 -52.83 -40.73 -29.47
N ALA A 37 -53.86 -41.59 -29.38
CA ALA A 37 -55.15 -41.37 -30.04
C ALA A 37 -55.95 -40.20 -29.43
N LEU A 38 -55.78 -39.90 -28.14
CA LEU A 38 -56.42 -38.76 -27.46
C LEU A 38 -55.76 -37.41 -27.75
N SER A 39 -54.49 -37.38 -28.17
CA SER A 39 -53.79 -36.14 -28.56
C SER A 39 -54.03 -35.70 -30.00
N ALA A 40 -54.72 -36.49 -30.83
CA ALA A 40 -54.89 -36.22 -32.26
C ALA A 40 -56.23 -35.58 -32.66
N VAL A 41 -57.04 -35.13 -31.70
CA VAL A 41 -58.29 -34.41 -31.97
C VAL A 41 -58.34 -33.13 -31.13
N SER A 42 -57.81 -32.05 -31.70
CA SER A 42 -58.26 -30.70 -31.35
C SER A 42 -58.41 -29.90 -32.64
N ILE A 43 -59.66 -29.49 -32.79
CA ILE A 43 -60.28 -28.91 -33.97
C ILE A 43 -59.83 -27.46 -34.15
N VAL A 44 -59.71 -27.10 -35.43
CA VAL A 44 -59.52 -25.77 -35.99
C VAL A 44 -60.55 -24.79 -35.45
N ASN A 45 -60.10 -23.76 -34.73
CA ASN A 45 -60.86 -22.53 -34.55
C ASN A 45 -60.02 -21.37 -35.09
N ALA A 46 -60.21 -21.05 -36.36
CA ALA A 46 -59.75 -19.80 -36.94
C ALA A 46 -60.70 -18.68 -36.45
N ALA A 47 -60.32 -18.02 -35.35
CA ALA A 47 -60.86 -16.71 -35.02
C ALA A 47 -60.11 -15.68 -35.87
N VAL A 48 -60.82 -14.99 -36.74
CA VAL A 48 -60.31 -13.83 -37.47
C VAL A 48 -60.13 -12.70 -36.46
N SER A 49 -58.93 -12.54 -35.91
CA SER A 49 -58.55 -11.35 -35.15
C SER A 49 -58.11 -10.26 -36.12
N THR A 50 -58.82 -9.15 -36.13
CA THR A 50 -58.31 -7.87 -36.66
C THR A 50 -56.95 -7.61 -36.03
N ALA A 51 -55.89 -7.53 -36.84
CA ALA A 51 -54.57 -7.13 -36.35
C ALA A 51 -54.69 -5.68 -35.82
N GLU A 52 -54.76 -5.52 -34.50
CA GLU A 52 -54.67 -4.22 -33.87
C GLU A 52 -53.35 -3.56 -34.29
N ALA A 53 -53.39 -2.28 -34.64
CA ALA A 53 -52.22 -1.55 -35.09
C ALA A 53 -51.16 -1.57 -33.97
N THR A 54 -50.02 -2.20 -34.23
CA THR A 54 -48.88 -2.22 -33.31
C THR A 54 -48.35 -0.81 -33.11
N VAL A 55 -48.04 -0.45 -31.87
CA VAL A 55 -47.40 0.81 -31.49
C VAL A 55 -46.01 0.53 -30.95
N CYS A 56 -45.11 1.51 -31.04
CA CYS A 56 -43.87 1.44 -30.28
C CYS A 56 -44.14 1.86 -28.83
N CYS A 57 -43.91 0.95 -27.89
CA CYS A 57 -43.81 1.28 -26.48
C CYS A 57 -42.36 1.59 -26.13
N GLU A 58 -42.10 2.75 -25.54
CA GLU A 58 -40.78 3.06 -24.93
C GLU A 58 -40.46 2.01 -23.85
N LYS A 59 -41.44 1.69 -23.00
CA LYS A 59 -41.36 0.59 -22.03
C LYS A 59 -42.68 -0.15 -21.97
N THR A 60 -42.62 -1.48 -21.92
CA THR A 60 -43.78 -2.33 -21.70
C THR A 60 -44.03 -2.50 -20.21
N LYS A 61 -45.26 -2.84 -19.82
CA LYS A 61 -45.60 -3.20 -18.42
C LYS A 61 -44.81 -4.39 -17.89
N ALA A 62 -44.26 -5.23 -18.77
CA ALA A 62 -43.38 -6.35 -18.42
C ALA A 62 -41.90 -5.94 -18.24
N GLY A 63 -41.57 -4.65 -18.40
CA GLY A 63 -40.23 -4.11 -18.21
C GLY A 63 -39.32 -4.14 -19.44
N ALA A 64 -39.77 -4.68 -20.58
CA ALA A 64 -39.02 -4.65 -21.83
C ALA A 64 -39.07 -3.25 -22.47
N TRP A 65 -37.93 -2.77 -22.93
CA TRP A 65 -37.78 -1.47 -23.61
C TRP A 65 -37.94 -1.59 -25.12
N CYS A 66 -38.49 -0.56 -25.75
CA CYS A 66 -38.53 -0.40 -27.20
C CYS A 66 -39.12 -1.59 -27.94
N GLN A 67 -40.35 -1.95 -27.57
CA GLN A 67 -41.07 -3.07 -28.17
C GLN A 67 -42.21 -2.57 -29.05
N ASN A 68 -42.26 -3.09 -30.28
CA ASN A 68 -43.45 -2.97 -31.12
C ASN A 68 -44.50 -3.95 -30.58
N THR A 69 -45.53 -3.44 -29.94
CA THR A 69 -46.58 -4.26 -29.30
C THR A 69 -47.92 -3.54 -29.32
N LEU A 70 -48.97 -4.18 -28.81
CA LEU A 70 -50.27 -3.57 -28.62
C LEU A 70 -50.23 -2.41 -27.62
N PRO A 71 -51.01 -1.33 -27.83
CA PRO A 71 -51.04 -0.15 -26.94
C PRO A 71 -51.28 -0.50 -25.47
N GLY A 72 -52.11 -1.51 -25.18
CA GLY A 72 -52.42 -1.94 -23.82
C GLY A 72 -51.22 -2.50 -23.04
N ASN A 73 -50.15 -2.87 -23.74
CA ASN A 73 -48.92 -3.41 -23.14
C ASN A 73 -47.89 -2.31 -22.81
N CYS A 74 -48.09 -1.07 -23.28
CA CYS A 74 -47.21 0.04 -22.93
C CYS A 74 -47.43 0.45 -21.47
N ASP A 75 -46.34 0.74 -20.76
CA ASP A 75 -46.40 1.41 -19.46
C ASP A 75 -46.83 2.87 -19.68
N ALA A 76 -47.89 3.30 -18.98
CA ALA A 76 -48.45 4.64 -19.14
C ALA A 76 -47.51 5.76 -18.65
N SER A 77 -46.46 5.41 -17.90
CA SER A 77 -45.46 6.36 -17.38
C SER A 77 -44.41 6.73 -18.44
N TYR A 78 -44.40 6.06 -19.59
CA TYR A 78 -43.39 6.20 -20.64
C TYR A 78 -44.05 6.55 -22.00
N SER A 79 -43.24 7.00 -22.96
CA SER A 79 -43.71 7.39 -24.28
C SER A 79 -44.23 6.19 -25.06
N SER A 80 -45.27 6.41 -25.85
CA SER A 80 -45.67 5.48 -26.89
C SER A 80 -46.11 6.26 -28.13
N THR A 81 -45.90 5.67 -29.30
CA THR A 81 -46.29 6.30 -30.57
C THR A 81 -46.79 5.24 -31.55
N PRO A 82 -47.82 5.54 -32.37
CA PRO A 82 -48.33 4.65 -33.39
C PRO A 82 -47.40 4.58 -34.61
N SER A 83 -46.16 4.14 -34.38
CA SER A 83 -45.12 3.91 -35.38
C SER A 83 -44.22 2.75 -34.93
N SER A 84 -43.32 2.29 -35.79
CA SER A 84 -42.32 1.28 -35.40
C SER A 84 -41.24 1.91 -34.52
N CYS A 85 -40.71 1.16 -33.56
CA CYS A 85 -39.67 1.64 -32.65
C CYS A 85 -38.42 2.17 -33.36
N ASP A 86 -38.04 1.56 -34.49
CA ASP A 86 -36.92 1.99 -35.32
C ASP A 86 -37.10 3.39 -35.90
N ALA A 87 -38.34 3.86 -36.04
CA ALA A 87 -38.68 5.19 -36.57
C ALA A 87 -38.81 6.26 -35.46
N THR A 88 -38.63 5.90 -34.19
CA THR A 88 -38.81 6.82 -33.05
C THR A 88 -37.48 7.34 -32.52
N SER A 89 -37.45 8.59 -32.05
CA SER A 89 -36.23 9.17 -31.48
C SER A 89 -35.81 8.54 -30.15
N PHE A 90 -36.75 8.11 -29.31
CA PHE A 90 -36.49 7.55 -27.98
C PHE A 90 -36.07 6.07 -28.00
N CYS A 91 -36.34 5.35 -29.08
CA CYS A 91 -35.89 3.98 -29.30
C CYS A 91 -34.80 3.84 -30.37
N ARG A 92 -34.11 4.93 -30.71
CA ARG A 92 -32.90 4.84 -31.53
C ARG A 92 -31.89 3.95 -30.83
N LEU A 93 -31.45 2.93 -31.56
CA LEU A 93 -30.36 2.08 -31.15
C LEU A 93 -29.06 2.81 -31.42
N GLY A 94 -28.20 2.84 -30.40
CA GLY A 94 -26.88 3.44 -30.49
C GLY A 94 -25.96 2.79 -29.49
N THR A 95 -24.84 3.44 -29.23
CA THR A 95 -23.86 2.97 -28.25
C THR A 95 -24.05 3.72 -26.95
N CYS A 96 -24.21 2.98 -25.85
CA CYS A 96 -24.21 3.53 -24.51
C CYS A 96 -22.83 3.38 -23.88
N TYR A 97 -22.23 4.49 -23.45
CA TYR A 97 -20.93 4.53 -22.78
C TYR A 97 -21.08 4.90 -21.30
N ASP A 98 -20.60 4.04 -20.41
CA ASP A 98 -20.47 4.35 -18.99
C ASP A 98 -19.12 5.03 -18.74
N SER A 99 -19.15 6.33 -18.45
CA SER A 99 -17.94 7.12 -18.17
C SER A 99 -17.22 6.79 -16.86
N THR A 100 -17.87 6.05 -15.96
CA THR A 100 -17.36 5.64 -14.65
C THR A 100 -16.73 4.25 -14.71
N GLU A 101 -17.41 3.29 -15.34
CA GLU A 101 -16.92 1.93 -15.48
C GLU A 101 -16.02 1.74 -16.70
N GLY A 102 -16.14 2.60 -17.72
CA GLY A 102 -15.46 2.48 -19.00
C GLY A 102 -16.03 1.40 -19.90
N THR A 103 -17.28 1.00 -19.71
CA THR A 103 -17.95 -0.05 -20.51
C THR A 103 -18.79 0.57 -21.62
N CYS A 104 -18.92 -0.16 -22.73
CA CYS A 104 -19.76 0.23 -23.86
C CYS A 104 -20.75 -0.87 -24.19
N ALA A 105 -22.02 -0.52 -24.26
CA ALA A 105 -23.10 -1.41 -24.68
C ALA A 105 -23.60 -0.97 -26.06
N GLU A 106 -23.47 -1.85 -27.06
CA GLU A 106 -24.05 -1.64 -28.38
C GLU A 106 -25.57 -1.85 -28.36
N LYS A 107 -26.26 -1.39 -29.42
CA LYS A 107 -27.69 -1.58 -29.65
C LYS A 107 -28.55 -1.22 -28.42
N THR A 108 -28.12 -0.21 -27.69
CA THR A 108 -28.80 0.26 -26.49
C THR A 108 -29.70 1.43 -26.85
N SER A 109 -30.94 1.42 -26.36
CA SER A 109 -31.83 2.56 -26.56
C SER A 109 -31.34 3.78 -25.78
N GLN A 110 -31.58 4.97 -26.33
CA GLN A 110 -31.13 6.22 -25.70
C GLN A 110 -31.59 6.36 -24.25
N LYS A 111 -32.85 6.01 -23.97
CA LYS A 111 -33.43 6.15 -22.63
C LYS A 111 -32.93 5.11 -21.64
N ALA A 112 -32.75 3.84 -22.06
CA ALA A 112 -32.17 2.82 -21.21
C ALA A 112 -30.72 3.16 -20.80
N CYS A 113 -29.95 3.76 -21.72
CA CYS A 113 -28.61 4.23 -21.44
C CYS A 113 -28.61 5.35 -20.38
N GLN A 114 -29.46 6.36 -20.56
CA GLN A 114 -29.56 7.50 -19.65
C GLN A 114 -30.06 7.10 -18.25
N GLU A 115 -31.03 6.19 -18.14
CA GLU A 115 -31.48 5.68 -16.83
C GLU A 115 -30.38 4.90 -16.10
N SER A 116 -29.48 4.24 -16.85
CA SER A 116 -28.32 3.55 -16.28
C SER A 116 -27.16 4.49 -15.93
N GLY A 117 -27.34 5.80 -16.08
CA GLY A 117 -26.29 6.80 -15.84
C GLY A 117 -25.24 6.90 -16.95
N GLY A 118 -25.47 6.26 -18.09
CA GLY A 118 -24.56 6.26 -19.24
C GLY A 118 -24.79 7.43 -20.21
N VAL A 119 -23.78 7.67 -21.06
CA VAL A 119 -23.83 8.65 -22.15
C VAL A 119 -24.14 7.92 -23.45
N TRP A 120 -25.25 8.28 -24.09
CA TRP A 120 -25.68 7.66 -25.34
C TRP A 120 -25.17 8.44 -26.56
N THR A 121 -24.75 7.73 -27.61
CA THR A 121 -24.34 8.30 -28.90
C THR A 121 -24.89 7.46 -30.05
N GLU A 122 -25.22 8.13 -31.16
CA GLU A 122 -25.63 7.48 -32.41
C GLU A 122 -24.41 6.90 -33.13
N GLY A 123 -24.50 5.64 -33.59
CA GLY A 123 -23.39 4.92 -34.24
C GLY A 123 -22.93 3.68 -33.49
N ALA A 124 -22.04 2.93 -34.13
CA ALA A 124 -21.45 1.71 -33.59
C ALA A 124 -20.30 2.02 -32.61
N PRO A 125 -19.91 1.09 -31.71
CA PRO A 125 -18.90 1.36 -30.68
C PRO A 125 -17.53 1.77 -31.24
N ASP A 126 -17.16 1.30 -32.43
CA ASP A 126 -15.92 1.65 -33.12
C ASP A 126 -15.86 3.11 -33.60
N GLU A 127 -17.02 3.73 -33.80
CA GLU A 127 -17.18 5.15 -34.17
C GLU A 127 -17.13 6.08 -32.95
N VAL A 128 -17.28 5.53 -31.73
CA VAL A 128 -17.27 6.29 -30.47
C VAL A 128 -15.87 6.28 -29.86
N PRO A 129 -15.15 7.42 -29.78
CA PRO A 129 -13.76 7.47 -29.30
C PRO A 129 -13.54 6.86 -27.91
N GLN A 130 -14.53 6.98 -27.02
CA GLN A 130 -14.50 6.45 -25.66
C GLN A 130 -14.64 4.92 -25.60
N CYS A 131 -15.18 4.32 -26.66
CA CYS A 131 -15.41 2.88 -26.79
C CYS A 131 -14.31 2.17 -27.59
N GLN A 132 -13.31 2.91 -28.09
CA GLN A 132 -12.16 2.32 -28.76
C GLN A 132 -11.35 1.46 -27.77
N SER A 133 -11.26 0.18 -28.09
CA SER A 133 -10.46 -0.78 -27.34
C SER A 133 -8.97 -0.64 -27.66
N GLY A 134 -8.15 -0.84 -26.66
CA GLY A 134 -6.71 -1.00 -26.75
C GLY A 134 -6.22 -1.99 -25.70
N CYS A 135 -4.96 -2.36 -25.76
CA CYS A 135 -4.41 -3.31 -24.79
C CYS A 135 -4.05 -2.59 -23.49
N CYS A 136 -4.67 -2.99 -22.39
CA CYS A 136 -4.32 -2.56 -21.05
C CYS A 136 -3.35 -3.57 -20.43
N VAL A 137 -2.12 -3.16 -20.12
CA VAL A 137 -1.12 -4.01 -19.46
C VAL A 137 -1.22 -3.78 -17.95
N LEU A 138 -1.47 -4.85 -17.20
CA LEU A 138 -1.66 -4.90 -15.75
C LEU A 138 -0.60 -5.84 -15.15
N GLY A 139 0.63 -5.34 -15.03
CA GLY A 139 1.76 -6.15 -14.55
C GLY A 139 2.16 -7.23 -15.57
N ASP A 140 1.92 -8.48 -15.21
CA ASP A 140 2.14 -9.69 -16.02
C ASP A 140 0.88 -10.13 -16.80
N GLN A 141 -0.24 -9.43 -16.63
CA GLN A 141 -1.48 -9.68 -17.35
C GLN A 141 -1.82 -8.56 -18.31
N ALA A 142 -2.62 -8.87 -19.32
CA ALA A 142 -3.11 -7.89 -20.27
C ALA A 142 -4.57 -8.16 -20.62
N SER A 143 -5.33 -7.09 -20.82
CA SER A 143 -6.74 -7.14 -21.16
C SER A 143 -7.05 -6.16 -22.29
N LEU A 144 -7.73 -6.62 -23.33
CA LEU A 144 -8.24 -5.76 -24.38
C LEU A 144 -9.47 -5.01 -23.87
N THR A 145 -9.36 -3.72 -23.61
CA THR A 145 -10.42 -2.93 -22.97
C THR A 145 -10.35 -1.45 -23.35
N THR A 146 -11.24 -0.61 -22.83
CA THR A 146 -11.21 0.85 -23.08
C THR A 146 -10.18 1.54 -22.19
N LEU A 147 -9.76 2.76 -22.55
CA LEU A 147 -8.83 3.55 -21.74
C LEU A 147 -9.39 3.82 -20.32
N THR A 148 -10.67 4.13 -20.20
CA THR A 148 -11.33 4.42 -18.91
C THR A 148 -11.33 3.18 -18.02
N ARG A 149 -11.66 2.02 -18.60
CA ARG A 149 -11.61 0.75 -17.87
C ARG A 149 -10.19 0.40 -17.45
N CYS A 150 -9.20 0.64 -18.33
CA CYS A 150 -7.80 0.40 -18.03
C CYS A 150 -7.31 1.25 -16.84
N LYS A 151 -7.64 2.54 -16.80
CA LYS A 151 -7.33 3.42 -15.66
C LYS A 151 -7.93 2.90 -14.36
N LYS A 152 -9.17 2.42 -14.41
CA LYS A 152 -9.86 1.86 -13.25
C LYS A 152 -9.19 0.59 -12.73
N LEU A 153 -8.88 -0.34 -13.63
CA LEU A 153 -8.17 -1.58 -13.28
C LEU A 153 -6.78 -1.29 -12.73
N SER A 154 -6.01 -0.43 -13.40
CA SER A 154 -4.66 -0.05 -12.96
C SER A 154 -4.70 0.58 -11.57
N SER A 155 -5.61 1.53 -11.33
CA SER A 155 -5.83 2.15 -10.01
C SER A 155 -6.21 1.14 -8.94
N PHE A 156 -7.12 0.21 -9.26
CA PHE A 156 -7.54 -0.85 -8.33
C PHE A 156 -6.37 -1.77 -7.90
N TYR A 157 -5.45 -2.07 -8.81
CA TYR A 157 -4.26 -2.88 -8.52
C TYR A 157 -3.05 -2.05 -8.05
N GLY A 158 -3.17 -0.74 -7.88
CA GLY A 158 -2.05 0.14 -7.50
C GLY A 158 -0.95 0.23 -8.57
N LEU A 159 -1.31 0.03 -9.84
CA LEU A 159 -0.39 0.06 -10.98
C LEU A 159 -0.52 1.37 -11.77
N GLU A 160 0.58 1.79 -12.40
CA GLU A 160 0.54 2.87 -13.40
C GLU A 160 -0.25 2.42 -14.64
N THR A 161 -1.04 3.31 -15.23
CA THR A 161 -1.87 2.96 -16.40
C THR A 161 -1.00 2.80 -17.66
N ASP A 162 -0.82 1.57 -18.13
CA ASP A 162 -0.19 1.25 -19.42
C ASP A 162 -1.25 0.84 -20.46
N PHE A 163 -1.66 1.80 -21.30
CA PHE A 163 -2.66 1.59 -22.35
C PHE A 163 -2.08 1.74 -23.76
N ARG A 164 -2.01 0.63 -24.49
CA ARG A 164 -1.48 0.54 -25.86
C ARG A 164 -2.61 0.64 -26.88
N LYS A 165 -2.91 1.87 -27.31
CA LYS A 165 -3.94 2.19 -28.32
C LYS A 165 -3.78 1.45 -29.66
N ASN A 166 -2.55 1.12 -30.03
CA ASN A 166 -2.25 0.48 -31.32
C ASN A 166 -2.43 -1.05 -31.31
N VAL A 167 -2.79 -1.64 -30.16
CA VAL A 167 -3.00 -3.08 -30.01
C VAL A 167 -4.48 -3.34 -29.81
N ILE A 168 -5.16 -3.67 -30.90
CA ILE A 168 -6.63 -3.72 -30.99
C ILE A 168 -7.21 -5.14 -31.04
N THR A 169 -6.36 -6.17 -30.98
CA THR A 169 -6.80 -7.58 -30.97
C THR A 169 -6.41 -8.25 -29.66
N GLU A 170 -7.26 -9.15 -29.20
CA GLU A 170 -7.05 -9.85 -27.93
C GLU A 170 -5.78 -10.72 -27.98
N THR A 171 -5.54 -11.40 -29.10
CA THR A 171 -4.33 -12.20 -29.31
C THR A 171 -3.06 -11.36 -29.28
N ALA A 172 -3.04 -10.19 -29.93
CA ALA A 172 -1.88 -9.31 -29.89
C ALA A 172 -1.68 -8.69 -28.50
N CYS A 173 -2.77 -8.45 -27.77
CA CYS A 173 -2.72 -7.93 -26.40
C CYS A 173 -2.13 -8.94 -25.42
N ILE A 174 -2.60 -10.19 -25.46
CA ILE A 174 -2.05 -11.30 -24.65
C ILE A 174 -0.59 -11.56 -25.01
N ALA A 175 -0.24 -11.47 -26.30
CA ALA A 175 1.14 -11.66 -26.74
C ALA A 175 2.13 -10.65 -26.13
N LEU A 176 1.68 -9.45 -25.74
CA LEU A 176 2.56 -8.46 -25.07
C LEU A 176 3.03 -8.91 -23.70
N THR A 177 2.24 -9.72 -22.99
CA THR A 177 2.60 -10.23 -21.68
C THR A 177 3.27 -11.59 -21.77
N GLU A 178 2.84 -12.46 -22.69
CA GLU A 178 3.56 -13.70 -22.98
C GLU A 178 5.00 -13.45 -23.46
N ALA A 179 5.23 -12.35 -24.19
CA ALA A 179 6.56 -11.92 -24.59
C ALA A 179 7.51 -11.68 -23.40
N LYS A 180 6.96 -11.31 -22.24
CA LYS A 180 7.70 -11.07 -21.00
C LYS A 180 7.85 -12.32 -20.13
N ASP A 181 7.17 -13.42 -20.44
CA ASP A 181 7.34 -14.69 -19.72
C ASP A 181 8.82 -15.05 -19.66
N GLU A 182 9.33 -15.38 -18.47
CA GLU A 182 10.69 -15.89 -18.28
C GLU A 182 10.69 -17.42 -18.27
N GLY A 183 11.78 -18.01 -18.74
CA GLY A 183 11.93 -19.46 -18.80
C GLY A 183 13.19 -19.91 -19.53
N ALA A 184 13.30 -21.23 -19.68
CA ALA A 184 14.40 -21.86 -20.38
C ALA A 184 14.20 -21.71 -21.90
N CYS A 185 15.11 -20.98 -22.55
CA CYS A 185 15.23 -20.96 -24.00
C CYS A 185 16.27 -21.98 -24.44
N VAL A 186 15.82 -23.06 -25.07
CA VAL A 186 16.63 -24.21 -25.43
C VAL A 186 16.91 -24.22 -26.92
N TYR A 187 18.18 -24.34 -27.31
CA TYR A 187 18.63 -24.27 -28.70
C TYR A 187 19.92 -25.07 -28.88
N GLU A 188 20.35 -25.26 -30.12
CA GLU A 188 21.55 -26.05 -30.45
C GLU A 188 22.72 -25.15 -30.87
N VAL A 189 23.90 -25.41 -30.31
CA VAL A 189 25.17 -24.78 -30.71
C VAL A 189 26.19 -25.90 -30.87
N ASP A 190 26.87 -25.96 -32.03
CA ASP A 190 27.89 -26.97 -32.32
C ASP A 190 27.45 -28.42 -32.00
N PHE A 191 26.23 -28.79 -32.42
CA PHE A 191 25.61 -30.09 -32.15
C PHE A 191 25.35 -30.42 -30.67
N THR A 192 25.44 -29.41 -29.80
CA THR A 192 25.16 -29.52 -28.38
C THR A 192 23.92 -28.72 -28.03
N LYS A 193 22.94 -29.39 -27.44
CA LYS A 193 21.72 -28.77 -26.93
C LYS A 193 22.06 -27.96 -25.68
N THR A 194 21.92 -26.65 -25.77
CA THR A 194 22.23 -25.70 -24.69
C THR A 194 21.00 -24.86 -24.33
N CYS A 195 21.16 -23.97 -23.35
CA CYS A 195 20.06 -23.17 -22.83
C CYS A 195 20.49 -21.81 -22.32
N LYS A 196 19.60 -20.84 -22.51
CA LYS A 196 19.67 -19.51 -21.90
C LYS A 196 18.39 -19.22 -21.14
N PHE A 197 18.49 -18.83 -19.87
CA PHE A 197 17.33 -18.36 -19.12
C PHE A 197 17.04 -16.91 -19.52
N THR A 198 15.89 -16.67 -20.13
CA THR A 198 15.56 -15.38 -20.76
C THR A 198 14.06 -15.24 -20.95
N THR A 199 13.60 -14.08 -21.43
CA THR A 199 12.20 -13.88 -21.81
C THR A 199 11.84 -14.63 -23.09
N ARG A 200 10.56 -14.97 -23.27
CA ARG A 200 10.03 -15.57 -24.51
C ARG A 200 10.38 -14.72 -25.73
N SER A 201 10.27 -13.38 -25.63
CA SER A 201 10.58 -12.46 -26.72
C SER A 201 12.05 -12.50 -27.15
N GLU A 202 12.98 -12.66 -26.22
CA GLU A 202 14.39 -12.82 -26.57
C GLU A 202 14.68 -14.23 -27.12
N CYS A 203 13.96 -15.25 -26.63
CA CYS A 203 14.12 -16.61 -27.12
C CYS A 203 13.74 -16.75 -28.60
N THR A 204 12.62 -16.15 -29.03
CA THR A 204 12.14 -16.24 -30.42
C THR A 204 13.07 -15.60 -31.45
N LYS A 205 14.04 -14.79 -31.01
CA LYS A 205 15.08 -14.23 -31.88
C LYS A 205 16.17 -15.25 -32.24
N ILE A 206 16.26 -16.36 -31.50
CA ILE A 206 17.21 -17.44 -31.74
C ILE A 206 16.57 -18.41 -32.76
N LYS A 207 17.32 -18.77 -33.80
CA LYS A 207 16.84 -19.73 -34.79
C LYS A 207 16.72 -21.12 -34.17
N GLU A 208 15.62 -21.81 -34.48
CA GLU A 208 15.37 -23.20 -34.06
C GLU A 208 15.39 -23.40 -32.53
N SER A 209 14.99 -22.38 -31.77
CA SER A 209 14.86 -22.46 -30.31
C SER A 209 13.48 -22.90 -29.85
N GLY A 210 13.41 -23.61 -28.72
CA GLY A 210 12.18 -23.90 -27.98
C GLY A 210 12.14 -23.16 -26.64
N PHE A 211 11.04 -22.47 -26.35
CA PHE A 211 10.84 -21.77 -25.07
C PHE A 211 9.98 -22.60 -24.11
N PHE A 212 10.46 -22.76 -22.87
CA PHE A 212 9.79 -23.51 -21.81
C PHE A 212 9.53 -22.60 -20.61
N LYS A 213 8.31 -22.05 -20.54
CA LYS A 213 7.88 -21.15 -19.46
C LYS A 213 8.07 -21.80 -18.09
N ASP A 214 8.60 -21.03 -17.14
CA ASP A 214 8.86 -21.41 -15.74
C ASP A 214 9.88 -22.55 -15.54
N PHE A 215 10.48 -23.10 -16.61
CA PHE A 215 11.57 -24.07 -16.48
C PHE A 215 12.90 -23.36 -16.33
N LEU A 216 13.78 -23.93 -15.50
CA LEU A 216 15.17 -23.54 -15.42
C LEU A 216 15.99 -24.30 -16.47
N CYS A 217 17.09 -23.72 -16.93
CA CYS A 217 17.97 -24.36 -17.91
C CYS A 217 18.59 -25.67 -17.41
N SER A 218 18.74 -25.80 -16.09
CA SER A 218 19.21 -26.98 -15.37
C SER A 218 18.21 -28.12 -15.26
N ALA A 219 17.02 -27.99 -15.85
CA ALA A 219 16.00 -29.03 -15.79
C ALA A 219 16.38 -30.26 -16.64
N ASP A 220 16.50 -31.43 -16.00
CA ASP A 220 16.81 -32.72 -16.64
C ASP A 220 15.88 -33.01 -17.85
N ASP A 221 14.60 -32.64 -17.77
CA ASP A 221 13.58 -32.83 -18.82
C ASP A 221 13.94 -32.15 -20.15
N LEU A 222 14.76 -31.10 -20.11
CA LEU A 222 15.14 -30.33 -21.29
C LEU A 222 16.31 -30.96 -22.03
N ALA A 223 17.03 -31.90 -21.41
CA ALA A 223 18.21 -32.57 -21.96
C ALA A 223 19.27 -31.59 -22.50
N THR A 224 19.51 -30.50 -21.78
CA THR A 224 20.53 -29.50 -22.12
C THR A 224 21.86 -29.89 -21.48
N ASN A 225 22.94 -29.24 -21.86
CA ASN A 225 24.24 -29.36 -21.19
C ASN A 225 24.35 -28.54 -19.89
N CYS A 226 23.28 -27.89 -19.44
CA CYS A 226 23.24 -27.06 -18.25
C CYS A 226 22.80 -27.88 -17.04
N GLY A 227 23.51 -27.75 -15.92
CA GLY A 227 23.23 -28.50 -14.70
C GLY A 227 23.47 -27.70 -13.42
N PRO A 228 23.01 -28.22 -12.27
CA PRO A 228 23.18 -27.59 -10.96
C PRO A 228 24.65 -27.27 -10.61
N THR A 229 24.89 -26.16 -9.90
CA THR A 229 26.21 -25.85 -9.34
C THR A 229 26.11 -25.23 -7.94
N THR A 230 27.24 -25.05 -7.28
CA THR A 230 27.37 -24.33 -6.00
C THR A 230 27.69 -22.85 -6.17
N LYS A 231 27.75 -22.35 -7.41
CA LYS A 231 28.03 -20.93 -7.68
C LYS A 231 26.77 -20.11 -7.42
N THR A 232 26.97 -18.86 -7.00
CA THR A 232 25.89 -17.89 -6.79
C THR A 232 26.17 -16.58 -7.52
N THR A 233 25.13 -15.78 -7.74
CA THR A 233 25.18 -14.45 -8.38
C THR A 233 24.11 -13.52 -7.79
N THR A 234 24.23 -12.23 -8.09
CA THR A 234 23.14 -11.26 -7.96
C THR A 234 22.50 -10.98 -9.32
N ILE A 235 21.25 -10.52 -9.32
CA ILE A 235 20.56 -10.01 -10.51
C ILE A 235 20.31 -8.52 -10.29
N ALA A 236 20.51 -7.70 -11.33
CA ALA A 236 20.25 -6.27 -11.24
C ALA A 236 18.78 -6.00 -10.88
N ASN A 237 18.55 -5.04 -9.98
CA ASN A 237 17.22 -4.67 -9.46
C ASN A 237 16.49 -5.80 -8.71
N LYS A 238 17.23 -6.78 -8.21
CA LYS A 238 16.72 -7.80 -7.29
C LYS A 238 17.54 -7.80 -6.02
N ASP A 239 16.90 -8.10 -4.91
CA ASP A 239 17.54 -8.08 -3.60
C ASP A 239 18.24 -9.41 -3.31
N GLU A 240 17.88 -10.50 -3.99
CA GLU A 240 18.21 -11.86 -3.61
C GLU A 240 19.55 -12.35 -4.19
N VAL A 241 20.11 -13.35 -3.51
CA VAL A 241 21.20 -14.16 -4.03
C VAL A 241 20.61 -15.35 -4.78
N TYR A 242 21.09 -15.59 -6.00
CA TYR A 242 20.62 -16.68 -6.86
C TYR A 242 21.71 -17.73 -7.05
N PHE A 243 21.32 -18.99 -7.16
CA PHE A 243 22.18 -20.02 -7.72
C PHE A 243 22.49 -19.74 -9.19
N VAL A 244 23.59 -20.32 -9.69
CA VAL A 244 23.99 -20.25 -11.10
C VAL A 244 24.16 -21.67 -11.64
N ASP A 245 23.63 -21.96 -12.82
CA ASP A 245 23.84 -23.25 -13.48
C ASP A 245 25.23 -23.34 -14.15
N SER A 246 25.59 -24.51 -14.69
CA SER A 246 26.88 -24.72 -15.35
C SER A 246 27.06 -23.94 -16.65
N CYS A 247 25.98 -23.41 -17.22
CA CYS A 247 25.97 -22.56 -18.41
C CYS A 247 26.03 -21.06 -18.07
N GLY A 248 26.01 -20.69 -16.79
CA GLY A 248 26.05 -19.31 -16.32
C GLY A 248 24.68 -18.63 -16.21
N ASN A 249 23.58 -19.38 -16.32
CA ASN A 249 22.24 -18.81 -16.13
C ASN A 249 21.91 -18.69 -14.64
N PRO A 250 21.24 -17.60 -14.21
CA PRO A 250 20.64 -17.57 -12.89
C PRO A 250 19.56 -18.65 -12.77
N ALA A 251 19.53 -19.31 -11.62
CA ALA A 251 18.53 -20.31 -11.24
C ALA A 251 17.65 -19.75 -10.12
N ASN A 252 17.19 -20.59 -9.19
CA ASN A 252 16.40 -20.15 -8.05
C ASN A 252 17.23 -19.43 -6.98
N ILE A 253 16.53 -18.78 -6.06
CA ILE A 253 17.11 -18.17 -4.86
C ILE A 253 18.02 -19.18 -4.15
N TYR A 254 19.14 -18.71 -3.65
CA TYR A 254 20.11 -19.55 -2.97
C TYR A 254 19.51 -20.15 -1.69
N ASP A 255 19.44 -21.48 -1.63
CA ASP A 255 19.13 -22.25 -0.44
C ASP A 255 20.13 -23.41 -0.35
N ALA A 256 21.02 -23.37 0.65
CA ALA A 256 22.09 -24.36 0.79
C ALA A 256 21.57 -25.80 0.91
N SER A 257 20.37 -26.00 1.46
CA SER A 257 19.74 -27.32 1.59
C SER A 257 19.27 -27.89 0.24
N LYS A 258 19.10 -27.02 -0.77
CA LYS A 258 18.54 -27.35 -2.08
C LYS A 258 19.56 -27.58 -3.18
N VAL A 259 20.85 -27.49 -2.88
CA VAL A 259 21.92 -27.66 -3.87
C VAL A 259 21.83 -28.98 -4.65
N ASN A 260 21.36 -30.07 -4.00
CA ASN A 260 21.19 -31.38 -4.61
C ASN A 260 19.70 -31.74 -4.88
N ASP A 261 18.77 -30.80 -4.70
CA ASP A 261 17.34 -31.03 -4.88
C ASP A 261 16.95 -30.83 -6.35
N LYS A 262 16.75 -31.94 -7.07
CA LYS A 262 16.37 -31.93 -8.49
C LYS A 262 15.09 -31.13 -8.76
N SER A 263 14.13 -31.12 -7.83
CA SER A 263 12.89 -30.37 -8.02
C SER A 263 13.13 -28.86 -7.98
N TYR A 264 14.04 -28.43 -7.11
CA TYR A 264 14.45 -27.03 -6.97
C TYR A 264 15.24 -26.51 -8.17
N TRP A 265 15.95 -27.39 -8.89
CA TRP A 265 16.68 -27.02 -10.12
C TRP A 265 15.86 -27.20 -11.41
N ARG A 266 14.59 -27.61 -11.30
CA ARG A 266 13.74 -27.91 -12.46
C ARG A 266 12.86 -26.74 -12.87
N LYS A 267 12.22 -26.07 -11.91
CA LYS A 267 11.28 -24.96 -12.17
C LYS A 267 11.61 -23.75 -11.33
N VAL A 268 11.20 -22.57 -11.80
CA VAL A 268 11.27 -21.33 -11.05
C VAL A 268 10.44 -21.48 -9.76
N VAL A 269 11.04 -21.14 -8.63
CA VAL A 269 10.43 -21.11 -7.30
C VAL A 269 10.26 -19.65 -6.90
N SER A 270 9.08 -19.31 -6.38
CA SER A 270 8.77 -17.95 -5.96
C SER A 270 9.58 -17.55 -4.72
N LYS A 271 9.64 -16.25 -4.43
CA LYS A 271 10.26 -15.73 -3.21
C LYS A 271 9.58 -16.29 -1.94
N ALA A 272 8.25 -16.36 -1.95
CA ALA A 272 7.44 -16.86 -0.83
C ALA A 272 7.61 -18.36 -0.59
N ASP A 273 7.99 -19.13 -1.62
CA ASP A 273 8.22 -20.58 -1.52
C ASP A 273 9.71 -20.92 -1.35
N SER A 274 10.58 -19.91 -1.26
CA SER A 274 12.02 -20.07 -1.04
C SER A 274 12.36 -20.12 0.44
N CYS A 275 13.65 -20.25 0.78
CA CYS A 275 14.09 -20.31 2.17
C CYS A 275 13.63 -19.09 2.97
N ALA A 276 13.14 -19.32 4.19
CA ALA A 276 12.84 -18.30 5.21
C ALA A 276 12.21 -17.00 4.66
N PRO A 277 11.03 -17.08 4.02
CA PRO A 277 10.38 -15.94 3.36
C PRO A 277 9.84 -14.90 4.33
N ASP A 278 9.67 -15.26 5.61
CA ASP A 278 9.10 -14.41 6.66
C ASP A 278 10.13 -14.09 7.77
N ASP A 279 11.43 -14.18 7.46
CA ASP A 279 12.47 -13.87 8.44
C ASP A 279 12.44 -12.36 8.79
N PRO A 280 12.28 -11.99 10.07
CA PRO A 280 12.12 -10.59 10.47
C PRO A 280 13.38 -9.74 10.27
N GLU A 281 14.54 -10.40 10.12
CA GLU A 281 15.84 -9.79 9.84
C GLU A 281 16.19 -9.88 8.33
N GLY A 282 15.22 -10.27 7.50
CA GLY A 282 15.38 -10.41 6.07
C GLY A 282 16.46 -11.40 5.66
N ASN A 283 16.77 -12.42 6.47
CA ASN A 283 17.88 -13.34 6.25
C ASN A 283 19.28 -12.68 6.27
N ALA A 284 19.41 -11.52 6.93
CA ALA A 284 20.68 -10.82 7.09
C ALA A 284 21.79 -11.75 7.61
N ASN A 285 22.91 -11.74 6.90
CA ASN A 285 24.10 -12.56 7.15
C ASN A 285 23.85 -14.08 7.23
N SER A 286 22.76 -14.59 6.66
CA SER A 286 22.47 -16.03 6.65
C SER A 286 23.51 -16.80 5.82
N PRO A 287 24.14 -17.86 6.37
CA PRO A 287 25.09 -18.68 5.61
C PRO A 287 24.40 -19.60 4.60
N SER A 288 23.09 -19.81 4.72
CA SER A 288 22.37 -20.85 4.00
C SER A 288 21.18 -20.37 3.18
N CYS A 289 20.78 -19.10 3.33
CA CYS A 289 19.63 -18.54 2.64
C CYS A 289 19.97 -17.23 1.95
N GLY A 290 19.62 -17.14 0.67
CA GLY A 290 19.80 -15.98 -0.19
C GLY A 290 18.52 -15.18 -0.42
N ASN A 291 17.46 -15.47 0.33
CA ASN A 291 16.16 -14.81 0.21
C ASN A 291 16.15 -13.45 0.92
N CYS A 292 16.98 -12.52 0.43
CA CYS A 292 17.18 -11.23 1.06
C CYS A 292 15.93 -10.35 0.96
N GLN A 293 15.76 -9.44 1.90
CA GLN A 293 14.58 -8.59 1.99
C GLN A 293 15.00 -7.17 2.35
N TYR A 294 14.98 -6.27 1.35
CA TYR A 294 15.46 -4.91 1.53
C TYR A 294 14.72 -4.17 2.65
N ILE A 295 13.39 -4.27 2.67
CA ILE A 295 12.54 -3.61 3.68
C ILE A 295 12.84 -4.15 5.10
N ALA A 296 13.18 -5.44 5.23
CA ALA A 296 13.54 -6.04 6.51
C ALA A 296 15.04 -5.90 6.85
N GLY A 297 15.80 -5.13 6.07
CA GLY A 297 17.18 -4.78 6.39
C GLY A 297 18.26 -5.65 5.74
N SER A 298 17.99 -6.29 4.60
CA SER A 298 19.06 -7.03 3.89
C SER A 298 19.03 -6.92 2.36
N ILE A 299 20.21 -6.99 1.74
CA ILE A 299 20.34 -7.02 0.27
C ILE A 299 21.52 -7.89 -0.15
N ALA A 300 21.40 -8.55 -1.30
CA ALA A 300 22.46 -9.38 -1.85
C ALA A 300 23.69 -8.55 -2.21
N LYS A 301 24.82 -8.95 -1.65
CA LYS A 301 26.15 -8.35 -1.91
C LYS A 301 27.22 -9.43 -1.94
N ASP A 302 28.36 -9.09 -2.54
CA ASP A 302 29.57 -9.88 -2.42
C ASP A 302 29.93 -10.03 -0.94
N TYR A 303 30.15 -11.27 -0.50
CA TYR A 303 30.66 -11.55 0.82
C TYR A 303 32.07 -10.94 0.97
N ARG A 304 32.23 -10.13 2.02
CA ARG A 304 33.52 -9.62 2.47
C ARG A 304 33.64 -9.88 3.97
N SER A 305 34.78 -10.42 4.39
CA SER A 305 35.04 -10.68 5.82
C SER A 305 35.06 -9.42 6.68
N THR A 306 35.19 -8.24 6.06
CA THR A 306 35.15 -6.93 6.73
C THR A 306 33.73 -6.47 7.06
N THR A 307 32.72 -6.90 6.29
CA THR A 307 31.32 -6.47 6.45
C THR A 307 30.43 -7.58 7.00
N SER A 308 30.77 -8.85 6.78
CA SER A 308 30.04 -10.00 7.31
C SER A 308 30.99 -10.98 8.00
N LYS A 309 30.71 -11.29 9.27
CA LYS A 309 31.47 -12.29 10.03
C LYS A 309 31.14 -13.73 9.62
N VAL A 310 29.99 -13.94 9.00
CA VAL A 310 29.48 -15.25 8.58
C VAL A 310 29.70 -15.41 7.08
N LYS A 311 30.40 -16.49 6.69
CA LYS A 311 30.64 -16.83 5.29
C LYS A 311 29.46 -17.66 4.73
N PRO A 312 29.00 -17.40 3.50
CA PRO A 312 28.01 -18.27 2.87
C PRO A 312 28.54 -19.70 2.70
N THR A 313 27.64 -20.69 2.80
CA THR A 313 27.98 -22.12 2.68
C THR A 313 28.49 -22.43 1.26
N TYR A 314 27.88 -21.79 0.25
CA TYR A 314 28.26 -21.91 -1.15
C TYR A 314 28.29 -20.55 -1.83
N GLY A 315 29.10 -20.44 -2.89
CA GLY A 315 29.25 -19.20 -3.65
C GLY A 315 29.93 -18.08 -2.86
N ASN A 316 29.76 -16.84 -3.35
CA ASN A 316 30.48 -15.66 -2.86
C ASN A 316 29.55 -14.49 -2.50
N TYR A 317 28.23 -14.72 -2.47
CA TYR A 317 27.24 -13.69 -2.21
C TYR A 317 26.43 -14.04 -0.96
N ILE A 318 25.99 -13.02 -0.25
CA ILE A 318 25.22 -13.14 1.00
C ILE A 318 24.19 -12.02 1.05
N CYS A 319 23.10 -12.23 1.79
CA CYS A 319 22.22 -11.15 2.20
C CYS A 319 22.98 -10.30 3.23
N GLN A 320 23.57 -9.20 2.79
CA GLN A 320 24.28 -8.28 3.68
C GLN A 320 23.27 -7.53 4.55
N ASP A 321 23.56 -7.48 5.84
CA ASP A 321 22.85 -6.66 6.84
C ASP A 321 22.99 -5.17 6.51
N LEU A 322 21.85 -4.46 6.54
CA LEU A 322 21.72 -3.03 6.26
C LEU A 322 21.40 -2.22 7.52
N ASP A 323 21.31 -2.85 8.68
CA ASP A 323 21.16 -2.16 9.95
C ASP A 323 22.45 -1.38 10.28
N CYS A 324 22.28 -0.24 10.93
CA CYS A 324 23.38 0.60 11.38
C CYS A 324 23.76 0.16 12.79
N LYS A 325 25.02 -0.24 12.95
CA LYS A 325 25.60 -0.64 14.25
C LYS A 325 26.59 0.42 14.69
N ASP A 326 26.79 0.53 16.00
CA ASP A 326 27.78 1.46 16.59
C ASP A 326 27.59 2.92 16.12
N THR A 327 26.34 3.40 16.03
CA THR A 327 26.04 4.76 15.57
C THR A 327 26.57 5.83 16.52
N PHE A 328 26.51 7.10 16.11
CA PHE A 328 27.06 8.24 16.85
C PHE A 328 26.59 8.34 18.31
N ASN A 329 25.36 7.92 18.62
CA ASN A 329 24.83 7.92 19.98
C ASN A 329 25.07 6.60 20.76
N GLY A 330 25.71 5.62 20.12
CA GLY A 330 26.03 4.30 20.69
C GLY A 330 24.89 3.28 20.60
N ASN A 331 23.78 3.59 19.94
CA ASN A 331 22.68 2.65 19.72
C ASN A 331 22.77 2.00 18.34
N ASP A 332 22.09 0.87 18.19
CA ASP A 332 21.87 0.22 16.90
C ASP A 332 20.51 0.62 16.35
N TYR A 333 20.42 0.79 15.03
CA TYR A 333 19.21 1.18 14.33
C TYR A 333 18.96 0.27 13.13
N LYS A 334 17.69 -0.06 12.91
CA LYS A 334 17.22 -0.80 11.76
C LYS A 334 17.37 0.02 10.48
N HIS A 335 17.54 -0.67 9.37
CA HIS A 335 17.52 -0.03 8.07
C HIS A 335 16.24 0.80 7.88
N GLY A 336 16.40 2.09 7.56
CA GLY A 336 15.31 3.04 7.35
C GLY A 336 14.87 3.80 8.60
N GLU A 337 15.33 3.42 9.80
CA GLU A 337 15.04 4.17 11.02
C GLU A 337 15.69 5.56 10.99
N SER A 338 15.05 6.48 11.70
CA SER A 338 15.61 7.81 11.93
C SER A 338 15.34 8.30 13.34
N TRP A 339 16.26 9.11 13.86
CA TRP A 339 16.26 9.59 15.25
C TRP A 339 16.81 11.01 15.37
N CYS A 340 16.54 11.65 16.51
CA CYS A 340 16.94 13.02 16.77
C CYS A 340 18.19 13.12 17.66
N ILE A 341 19.11 14.00 17.28
CA ILE A 341 20.30 14.36 18.06
C ILE A 341 20.45 15.87 18.07
N ASN A 342 21.00 16.45 19.13
CA ASN A 342 21.49 17.84 19.13
C ASN A 342 23.01 17.90 19.40
N ASP A 343 23.60 19.10 19.28
CA ASP A 343 25.04 19.34 19.46
C ASP A 343 25.65 18.83 20.78
N ASN A 344 24.83 18.49 21.78
CA ASN A 344 25.28 17.99 23.08
C ASN A 344 25.00 16.49 23.30
N ASN A 345 24.69 15.74 22.24
CA ASN A 345 24.28 14.33 22.29
C ASN A 345 23.09 14.07 23.22
N LYS A 346 22.19 15.04 23.34
CA LYS A 346 20.93 14.90 24.08
C LYS A 346 19.78 15.26 23.15
N ALA A 347 18.55 14.92 23.47
CA ALA A 347 17.41 15.38 22.67
C ALA A 347 17.12 16.88 22.93
N ASP A 348 17.36 17.37 24.16
CA ASP A 348 16.71 18.61 24.66
C ASP A 348 17.65 19.65 25.29
N GLU A 349 18.86 19.86 24.76
CA GLU A 349 19.83 20.84 25.30
C GLU A 349 19.89 22.12 24.46
N GLU A 350 19.32 23.19 25.00
CA GLU A 350 19.14 24.49 24.35
C GLU A 350 20.32 25.45 24.57
N SER A 351 21.53 24.97 24.28
CA SER A 351 22.74 25.81 24.36
C SER A 351 22.73 26.92 23.31
N VAL A 352 23.36 28.06 23.61
CA VAL A 352 23.47 29.16 22.63
C VAL A 352 24.22 28.68 21.40
N GLY A 353 23.59 28.87 20.23
CA GLY A 353 24.12 28.42 18.94
C GLY A 353 23.88 26.94 18.61
N SER A 354 23.14 26.19 19.45
CA SER A 354 22.83 24.79 19.15
C SER A 354 21.84 24.63 18.00
N ARG A 355 21.90 23.47 17.35
CA ARG A 355 20.93 23.00 16.37
C ARG A 355 20.54 21.54 16.63
N HIS A 356 19.47 21.11 15.96
CA HIS A 356 19.02 19.72 15.94
C HIS A 356 19.48 19.07 14.63
N TYR A 357 19.66 17.76 14.68
CA TYR A 357 20.03 16.91 13.57
C TYR A 357 19.07 15.72 13.52
N ARG A 358 18.66 15.37 12.31
CA ARG A 358 17.99 14.12 12.00
C ARG A 358 19.06 13.14 11.53
N HIS A 359 19.18 12.04 12.22
CA HIS A 359 20.03 10.93 11.82
C HIS A 359 19.16 9.87 11.16
N VAL A 360 19.66 9.20 10.13
CA VAL A 360 18.93 8.18 9.37
C VAL A 360 19.85 7.01 9.07
N CYS A 361 19.37 5.79 9.30
CA CYS A 361 20.10 4.59 8.90
C CYS A 361 19.76 4.18 7.47
N ILE A 362 20.73 4.21 6.54
CA ILE A 362 20.54 3.80 5.15
C ILE A 362 21.66 2.85 4.75
N ALA A 363 21.30 1.61 4.41
CA ALA A 363 22.22 0.60 3.90
C ALA A 363 23.47 0.37 4.78
N GLY A 364 23.29 0.35 6.11
CA GLY A 364 24.37 0.19 7.10
C GLY A 364 25.18 1.47 7.35
N GLU A 365 24.80 2.59 6.74
CA GLU A 365 25.45 3.90 6.91
C GLU A 365 24.52 4.87 7.65
N GLU A 366 25.06 5.50 8.71
CA GLU A 366 24.41 6.59 9.41
C GLU A 366 24.58 7.90 8.62
N ILE A 367 23.46 8.45 8.15
CA ILE A 367 23.39 9.72 7.44
C ILE A 367 22.91 10.81 8.38
N VAL A 368 23.62 11.92 8.44
CA VAL A 368 23.31 13.05 9.34
C VAL A 368 22.78 14.24 8.52
N GLU A 369 21.56 14.66 8.81
CA GLU A 369 20.86 15.78 8.17
C GLU A 369 20.62 16.90 9.21
N PRO A 370 21.23 18.09 9.05
CA PRO A 370 20.98 19.19 9.98
C PRO A 370 19.58 19.80 9.76
N CYS A 371 18.84 20.03 10.84
CA CYS A 371 17.69 20.94 10.80
C CYS A 371 18.17 22.40 10.72
N ALA A 372 17.25 23.33 10.41
CA ALA A 372 17.58 24.74 10.27
C ALA A 372 18.32 25.33 11.49
N ASP A 373 19.29 26.21 11.19
CA ASP A 373 20.13 26.90 12.17
C ASP A 373 19.30 27.62 13.25
N PHE A 374 19.90 27.83 14.43
CA PHE A 374 19.31 28.62 15.53
C PHE A 374 17.94 28.10 15.97
N ARG A 375 17.77 26.77 15.94
CA ARG A 375 16.54 26.06 16.33
C ARG A 375 15.29 26.66 15.67
N GLN A 376 15.43 27.17 14.45
CA GLN A 376 14.27 27.59 13.63
C GLN A 376 13.47 26.37 13.18
N GLU A 377 14.15 25.24 13.06
CA GLU A 377 13.53 23.92 13.02
C GLU A 377 14.04 23.09 14.19
N ILE A 378 13.21 22.16 14.62
CA ILE A 378 13.49 21.15 15.62
C ILE A 378 13.34 19.78 14.98
N CYS A 379 14.20 18.86 15.39
CA CYS A 379 13.99 17.45 15.08
C CYS A 379 12.94 16.90 16.05
N VAL A 380 11.92 16.26 15.51
CA VAL A 380 10.95 15.48 16.27
C VAL A 380 11.04 14.02 15.87
N GLU A 381 10.89 13.14 16.84
CA GLU A 381 10.98 11.69 16.70
C GLU A 381 9.69 11.06 17.23
N ASP A 382 9.27 9.99 16.58
CA ASP A 382 8.16 9.16 16.98
C ASP A 382 8.47 7.69 16.71
N ASN A 383 7.72 6.80 17.34
CA ASN A 383 7.92 5.35 17.28
C ASN A 383 6.64 4.68 16.80
N ILE A 384 6.77 3.79 15.80
CA ILE A 384 5.66 2.95 15.34
C ILE A 384 5.89 1.50 15.78
N GLU A 385 4.83 0.83 16.26
CA GLU A 385 4.90 -0.61 16.48
C GLU A 385 4.72 -1.37 15.16
N THR A 386 5.68 -2.24 14.85
CA THR A 386 5.68 -3.11 13.68
C THR A 386 5.72 -4.58 14.11
N GLN A 387 5.51 -5.49 13.16
CA GLN A 387 5.64 -6.92 13.43
C GLN A 387 7.07 -7.34 13.84
N SER A 388 8.08 -6.53 13.46
CA SER A 388 9.49 -6.75 13.79
C SER A 388 9.96 -5.97 15.03
N GLY A 389 9.06 -5.25 15.70
CA GLY A 389 9.36 -4.43 16.89
C GLY A 389 9.06 -2.95 16.69
N VAL A 390 9.59 -2.13 17.59
CA VAL A 390 9.47 -0.67 17.51
C VAL A 390 10.36 -0.16 16.38
N PHE A 391 9.82 0.73 15.54
CA PHE A 391 10.56 1.38 14.45
C PHE A 391 10.51 2.91 14.63
N SER A 392 11.67 3.54 14.77
CA SER A 392 11.78 4.98 15.00
C SER A 392 11.78 5.80 13.72
N GLN A 393 11.08 6.94 13.74
CA GLN A 393 11.03 7.89 12.65
C GLN A 393 11.23 9.30 13.17
N ALA A 394 12.10 10.07 12.50
CA ALA A 394 12.36 11.44 12.85
C ALA A 394 12.23 12.37 11.64
N GLY A 395 11.93 13.64 11.91
CA GLY A 395 11.79 14.68 10.90
C GLY A 395 12.09 16.07 11.46
N CYS A 396 12.68 16.93 10.62
CA CYS A 396 12.82 18.35 10.94
C CYS A 396 11.49 19.06 10.68
N ARG A 397 11.01 19.85 11.64
CA ARG A 397 9.84 20.71 11.49
C ARG A 397 10.08 22.08 12.10
N VAL A 398 9.30 23.07 11.64
CA VAL A 398 9.39 24.45 12.16
C VAL A 398 9.13 24.47 13.67
N ASN A 399 9.95 25.23 14.38
CA ASN A 399 9.75 25.55 15.79
C ASN A 399 8.72 26.70 15.93
N ARG A 400 7.51 26.39 16.40
CA ARG A 400 6.35 27.30 16.47
C ARG A 400 6.22 27.95 17.85
N TRP A 401 7.23 28.73 18.22
CA TRP A 401 7.34 29.37 19.54
C TRP A 401 6.83 30.83 19.59
N GLN A 402 6.63 31.46 18.43
CA GLN A 402 6.59 32.93 18.27
C GLN A 402 5.42 33.60 18.99
N ASP A 403 4.36 32.86 19.31
CA ASP A 403 3.17 33.37 20.00
C ASP A 403 2.97 32.78 21.40
N CYS A 404 3.90 31.97 21.92
CA CYS A 404 3.80 31.38 23.27
C CYS A 404 3.56 32.47 24.32
N SER A 405 4.39 33.51 24.35
CA SER A 405 4.33 34.58 25.36
C SER A 405 3.06 35.43 25.30
N LYS A 406 2.28 35.33 24.21
CA LYS A 406 0.99 36.01 24.04
C LYS A 406 -0.17 35.22 24.68
N GLN A 407 0.00 33.92 24.92
CA GLN A 407 -1.05 33.09 25.47
C GLN A 407 -1.21 33.36 26.97
N ARG A 408 -2.48 33.51 27.38
CA ARG A 408 -2.88 33.78 28.78
C ARG A 408 -3.69 32.66 29.41
N ALA A 409 -4.05 31.65 28.64
CA ALA A 409 -4.79 30.48 29.09
C ALA A 409 -3.97 29.22 28.82
N LYS A 410 -3.95 28.30 29.78
CA LYS A 410 -3.22 27.03 29.70
C LYS A 410 -3.63 26.22 28.47
N GLY A 411 -4.93 26.01 28.26
CA GLY A 411 -5.42 25.23 27.12
C GLY A 411 -5.04 25.81 25.76
N SER A 412 -4.91 27.14 25.63
CA SER A 412 -4.35 27.74 24.41
C SER A 412 -2.85 27.52 24.35
N CYS A 413 -2.12 27.68 25.44
CA CYS A 413 -0.67 27.47 25.46
C CYS A 413 -0.27 26.07 24.97
N GLU A 414 -0.96 25.05 25.46
CA GLU A 414 -0.64 23.62 25.25
C GLU A 414 -1.33 23.04 23.99
N ASP A 415 -1.79 23.90 23.08
CA ASP A 415 -2.38 23.47 21.80
C ASP A 415 -1.27 23.13 20.78
N GLU A 416 -0.87 21.86 20.77
CA GLU A 416 0.21 21.32 19.93
C GLU A 416 -0.10 21.38 18.42
N ASP A 417 -1.37 21.51 18.02
CA ASP A 417 -1.73 21.67 16.61
C ASP A 417 -1.31 23.07 16.09
N VAL A 418 -1.19 24.05 16.99
CA VAL A 418 -0.90 25.44 16.64
C VAL A 418 0.53 25.85 16.98
N ARG A 419 1.07 25.37 18.10
CA ARG A 419 2.31 25.91 18.69
C ARG A 419 3.12 24.88 19.48
N ASP A 420 4.38 25.22 19.75
CA ASP A 420 5.32 24.39 20.53
C ASP A 420 5.62 25.07 21.87
N CYS A 421 4.65 25.07 22.77
CA CYS A 421 4.73 25.78 24.06
C CYS A 421 4.32 24.91 25.25
N ASN A 422 4.86 25.22 26.42
CA ASN A 422 4.54 24.61 27.70
C ASN A 422 3.99 25.65 28.69
N TRP A 423 3.03 25.25 29.53
CA TRP A 423 2.51 26.12 30.59
C TRP A 423 3.35 26.00 31.86
N LEU A 424 3.98 27.11 32.25
CA LEU A 424 4.70 27.21 33.51
C LEU A 424 3.76 27.69 34.62
N SER A 425 3.34 26.77 35.49
CA SER A 425 2.53 27.09 36.68
C SER A 425 3.33 27.88 37.72
N GLY A 426 2.70 28.83 38.39
CA GLY A 426 3.32 29.58 39.50
C GLY A 426 3.88 30.97 39.16
N GLY A 427 3.41 31.59 38.07
CA GLY A 427 3.69 33.01 37.76
C GLY A 427 2.72 33.98 38.43
N SER A 428 3.16 35.22 38.73
CA SER A 428 2.29 36.31 39.23
C SER A 428 1.08 36.51 38.31
N SER A 429 -0.10 36.14 38.80
CA SER A 429 -1.38 36.46 38.17
C SER A 429 -1.74 37.90 38.47
N SER A 430 -1.95 38.69 37.41
CA SER A 430 -2.51 40.04 37.51
C SER A 430 -3.97 40.13 37.06
N SER A 431 -4.67 39.01 36.80
CA SER A 431 -6.09 39.05 36.44
C SER A 431 -6.84 37.74 36.66
N GLY A 432 -7.83 37.77 37.57
CA GLY A 432 -9.11 37.06 37.52
C GLY A 432 -9.15 35.56 37.22
N THR A 433 -9.53 34.77 38.23
CA THR A 433 -10.22 33.45 38.16
C THR A 433 -9.62 32.29 37.33
N GLY A 434 -8.45 32.46 36.71
CA GLY A 434 -7.72 31.39 36.00
C GLY A 434 -6.51 30.84 36.79
N GLU A 435 -6.03 29.65 36.41
CA GLU A 435 -4.75 29.10 36.88
C GLU A 435 -3.61 30.11 36.65
N SER A 436 -2.84 30.43 37.69
CA SER A 436 -1.75 31.40 37.61
C SER A 436 -0.52 30.78 36.95
N GLY A 437 -0.08 31.31 35.81
CA GLY A 437 1.04 30.77 35.05
C GLY A 437 1.46 31.63 33.86
N SER A 438 2.48 31.17 33.13
CA SER A 438 2.99 31.81 31.93
C SER A 438 3.26 30.78 30.85
N CYS A 439 2.86 31.08 29.62
CA CYS A 439 3.15 30.23 28.48
C CYS A 439 4.55 30.52 27.93
N ILE A 440 5.37 29.48 27.81
CA ILE A 440 6.78 29.56 27.38
C ILE A 440 7.04 28.59 26.23
N PRO A 441 8.03 28.85 25.36
CA PRO A 441 8.45 27.88 24.35
C PRO A 441 8.87 26.55 24.98
N SER A 442 8.47 25.43 24.37
CA SER A 442 8.92 24.10 24.76
C SER A 442 10.37 23.86 24.35
N ILE A 443 10.75 24.37 23.18
CA ILE A 443 12.13 24.47 22.73
C ILE A 443 12.45 25.94 22.43
N SER A 444 13.33 26.55 23.21
CA SER A 444 13.66 27.96 23.06
C SER A 444 14.31 28.24 21.69
N PRO A 445 13.95 29.33 21.00
CA PRO A 445 14.59 29.68 19.74
C PRO A 445 16.04 30.10 19.91
N GLY A 446 16.87 29.86 18.91
CA GLY A 446 18.16 30.54 18.80
C GLY A 446 17.97 31.97 18.31
N LEU A 447 18.75 32.90 18.86
CA LEU A 447 18.68 34.33 18.52
C LEU A 447 20.01 34.78 17.90
N LYS A 448 19.92 35.45 16.75
CA LYS A 448 21.07 36.08 16.08
C LYS A 448 21.41 37.43 16.73
N PHE A 449 21.77 37.43 18.00
CA PHE A 449 21.99 38.66 18.77
C PHE A 449 23.16 39.53 18.28
N TRP A 450 24.09 38.96 17.52
CA TRP A 450 25.19 39.68 16.86
C TRP A 450 24.77 40.37 15.55
N ASP A 451 23.68 39.94 14.95
CA ASP A 451 23.16 40.47 13.69
C ASP A 451 22.12 41.57 13.95
N ASP A 452 21.15 41.27 14.81
CA ASP A 452 20.13 42.23 15.25
C ASP A 452 19.92 42.12 16.77
N ALA A 453 20.75 42.89 17.48
CA ALA A 453 20.69 42.99 18.93
C ALA A 453 19.36 43.62 19.40
N GLU A 454 18.75 44.52 18.64
CA GLU A 454 17.50 45.16 19.04
C GLU A 454 16.35 44.16 19.04
N LYS A 455 16.22 43.37 17.96
CA LYS A 455 15.22 42.31 17.84
C LYS A 455 15.41 41.23 18.91
N SER A 456 16.64 40.80 19.14
CA SER A 456 16.95 39.80 20.18
C SER A 456 16.62 40.33 21.58
N ASN A 457 16.96 41.59 21.87
CA ASN A 457 16.59 42.24 23.12
C ASN A 457 15.08 42.40 23.29
N LYS A 458 14.32 42.65 22.22
CA LYS A 458 12.85 42.69 22.26
C LYS A 458 12.25 41.34 22.65
N VAL A 459 12.86 40.22 22.27
CA VAL A 459 12.46 38.88 22.74
C VAL A 459 12.75 38.72 24.22
N CYS A 460 14.01 38.92 24.65
CA CYS A 460 14.39 38.72 26.05
C CYS A 460 13.65 39.63 27.04
N ARG A 461 13.34 40.87 26.64
CA ARG A 461 12.58 41.82 27.48
C ARG A 461 11.15 41.39 27.79
N GLN A 462 10.60 40.40 27.09
CA GLN A 462 9.26 39.88 27.40
C GLN A 462 9.21 39.16 28.75
N ALA A 463 10.36 38.73 29.30
CA ALA A 463 10.44 38.16 30.64
C ALA A 463 10.64 39.20 31.76
N ASN A 464 10.77 40.49 31.41
CA ASN A 464 10.92 41.53 32.44
C ASN A 464 9.62 41.66 33.24
N GLU A 465 9.75 41.56 34.57
CA GLU A 465 8.63 41.68 35.51
C GLU A 465 8.94 42.74 36.56
N VAL A 466 7.91 43.46 36.99
CA VAL A 466 7.98 44.32 38.18
C VAL A 466 7.10 43.69 39.26
N CYS A 467 7.71 43.24 40.35
CA CYS A 467 6.95 42.85 41.53
C CYS A 467 6.98 43.96 42.58
N VAL A 468 5.80 44.50 42.89
CA VAL A 468 5.65 45.55 43.91
C VAL A 468 5.43 44.89 45.26
N VAL A 469 6.37 45.10 46.19
CA VAL A 469 6.30 44.60 47.57
C VAL A 469 5.79 45.71 48.48
N GLU A 470 4.82 45.41 49.35
CA GLU A 470 4.34 46.38 50.35
C GLU A 470 4.94 46.06 51.72
N PHE A 471 5.45 47.11 52.38
CA PHE A 471 6.02 47.04 53.72
C PHE A 471 5.19 47.86 54.70
N GLU A 472 5.04 47.35 55.92
CA GLU A 472 4.51 48.08 57.07
C GLU A 472 5.66 48.53 57.97
N SER A 473 5.70 49.82 58.31
CA SER A 473 6.70 50.38 59.20
C SER A 473 6.37 50.08 60.67
N GLY A 474 7.31 49.49 61.40
CA GLY A 474 7.16 49.19 62.83
C GLY A 474 7.34 50.42 63.73
N LEU A 475 6.61 50.43 64.86
CA LEU A 475 6.63 51.53 65.86
C LEU A 475 8.00 51.80 66.51
N LEU A 476 8.93 50.84 66.43
CA LEU A 476 10.29 50.91 67.00
C LEU A 476 11.40 50.88 65.94
N GLY A 477 11.04 51.08 64.66
CA GLY A 477 11.94 50.91 63.53
C GLY A 477 11.93 49.48 62.97
N GLY A 478 12.21 49.35 61.67
CA GLY A 478 12.11 48.11 60.91
C GLY A 478 10.90 48.08 59.97
N GLU A 479 11.04 47.37 58.86
CA GLU A 479 10.01 47.19 57.85
C GLU A 479 9.61 45.71 57.82
N LYS A 480 8.31 45.42 57.91
CA LYS A 480 7.78 44.07 57.75
C LYS A 480 7.08 43.97 56.41
N CYS A 481 7.49 43.02 55.57
CA CYS A 481 6.78 42.75 54.34
C CYS A 481 5.38 42.21 54.66
N ILE A 482 4.36 42.81 54.05
CA ILE A 482 2.95 42.47 54.26
C ILE A 482 2.25 41.98 52.99
N LYS A 483 2.84 42.22 51.81
CA LYS A 483 2.26 41.79 50.51
C LYS A 483 3.35 41.51 49.48
N ASN A 484 3.14 40.47 48.68
CA ASN A 484 4.04 40.01 47.62
C ASN A 484 5.47 39.71 48.11
N CYS A 485 5.60 39.18 49.33
CA CYS A 485 6.89 38.90 49.96
C CYS A 485 7.68 37.81 49.24
N GLU A 486 7.00 36.92 48.51
CA GLU A 486 7.60 35.90 47.67
C GLU A 486 8.57 36.48 46.63
N CYS A 487 8.42 37.75 46.25
CA CYS A 487 9.31 38.42 45.31
C CYS A 487 10.69 38.72 45.88
N LEU A 488 10.83 38.67 47.22
CA LEU A 488 12.11 38.78 47.91
C LEU A 488 12.83 37.43 48.01
N ASP A 489 12.15 36.32 47.68
CA ASP A 489 12.72 34.98 47.75
C ASP A 489 13.55 34.65 46.50
N ASP A 490 14.67 33.96 46.68
CA ASP A 490 15.51 33.45 45.58
C ASP A 490 14.73 32.55 44.61
N SER A 491 13.65 31.92 45.07
CA SER A 491 12.77 31.08 44.26
C SER A 491 12.06 31.88 43.16
N TRP A 492 11.63 33.11 43.48
CA TRP A 492 11.00 34.00 42.50
C TRP A 492 12.00 34.46 41.44
N ILE A 493 13.22 34.83 41.86
CA ILE A 493 14.30 35.22 40.95
C ILE A 493 14.64 34.05 40.01
N LYS A 494 14.82 32.83 40.54
CA LYS A 494 15.09 31.63 39.72
C LYS A 494 13.93 31.29 38.78
N GLY A 495 12.69 31.44 39.22
CA GLY A 495 11.52 31.26 38.38
C GLY A 495 11.50 32.21 37.18
N LYS A 496 11.84 33.49 37.42
CA LYS A 496 11.97 34.50 36.35
C LYS A 496 13.18 34.28 35.47
N GLU A 497 14.29 33.81 36.01
CA GLU A 497 15.46 33.42 35.22
C GLU A 497 15.13 32.25 34.27
N ASN A 498 14.43 31.21 34.76
CA ASN A 498 13.99 30.09 33.93
C ASN A 498 13.03 30.55 32.82
N GLN A 499 12.09 31.46 33.15
CA GLN A 499 11.21 32.08 32.16
C GLN A 499 11.99 32.90 31.13
N CYS A 500 13.02 33.64 31.54
CA CYS A 500 13.88 34.39 30.63
C CYS A 500 14.64 33.44 29.69
N ASN A 501 15.25 32.39 30.24
CA ASN A 501 16.03 31.40 29.50
C ASN A 501 15.18 30.63 28.47
N SER A 502 13.88 30.42 28.70
CA SER A 502 13.01 29.71 27.76
C SER A 502 12.58 30.55 26.55
N LEU A 503 12.69 31.89 26.61
CA LEU A 503 12.32 32.76 25.47
C LEU A 503 13.32 32.73 24.32
N GLY A 504 14.53 32.20 24.53
CA GLY A 504 15.54 32.05 23.48
C GLY A 504 16.95 31.98 24.04
N ASP A 505 17.92 32.57 23.33
CA ASP A 505 19.29 32.76 23.81
C ASP A 505 19.40 33.93 24.81
N CYS A 506 18.50 33.96 25.79
CA CYS A 506 18.36 34.99 26.82
C CYS A 506 18.89 34.50 28.18
N GLY A 507 19.13 35.43 29.10
CA GLY A 507 19.52 35.12 30.48
C GLY A 507 20.94 34.53 30.61
N SER A 508 21.15 33.70 31.63
CA SER A 508 22.46 33.11 31.95
C SER A 508 22.65 31.76 31.26
N LYS A 509 22.84 31.76 29.93
CA LYS A 509 23.11 30.55 29.14
C LYS A 509 24.60 30.29 28.86
N VAL A 510 24.86 29.06 28.45
CA VAL A 510 26.16 28.57 27.98
C VAL A 510 26.03 28.28 26.48
N ASN A 511 27.09 28.52 25.70
CA ASN A 511 27.11 28.16 24.29
C ASN A 511 27.55 26.70 24.06
N VAL A 512 27.43 26.23 22.82
CA VAL A 512 27.80 24.85 22.40
C VAL A 512 29.27 24.47 22.67
N ILE A 513 30.17 25.44 22.87
CA ILE A 513 31.57 25.19 23.28
C ILE A 513 31.79 25.32 24.81
N LYS A 514 30.70 25.28 25.59
CA LYS A 514 30.70 25.30 27.07
C LYS A 514 31.25 26.59 27.69
N VAL A 515 31.15 27.71 26.98
CA VAL A 515 31.56 29.04 27.47
C VAL A 515 30.35 29.84 27.95
N ARG A 516 30.45 30.40 29.16
CA ARG A 516 29.43 31.30 29.75
C ARG A 516 29.53 32.71 29.18
N GLY A 517 28.39 33.41 29.15
CA GLY A 517 28.35 34.84 28.86
C GLY A 517 29.19 35.68 29.83
N ARG A 518 29.65 36.86 29.39
CA ARG A 518 30.52 37.75 30.20
C ARG A 518 29.82 38.44 31.37
N GLY A 519 28.48 38.49 31.36
CA GLY A 519 27.67 39.11 32.42
C GLY A 519 26.76 38.10 33.10
N LYS A 520 26.04 38.54 34.13
CA LYS A 520 25.05 37.70 34.85
C LYS A 520 23.86 37.26 34.00
N GLY A 521 23.64 37.88 32.83
CA GLY A 521 22.50 37.57 31.96
C GLY A 521 21.16 38.20 32.39
N PHE A 522 21.03 38.63 33.65
CA PHE A 522 19.88 39.34 34.19
C PHE A 522 20.30 40.40 35.23
N SER A 523 19.36 41.28 35.61
CA SER A 523 19.54 42.24 36.69
C SER A 523 18.25 42.37 37.51
N VAL A 524 18.37 42.32 38.84
CA VAL A 524 17.30 42.68 39.78
C VAL A 524 17.58 44.10 40.27
N LYS A 525 16.56 44.96 40.30
CA LYS A 525 16.67 46.36 40.71
C LYS A 525 15.72 46.67 41.83
#